data_AF-A0A662BM16-F1
#
_entry.id   AF-A0A662BM16-F1
#
_cell.length_a   1.000
_cell.length_b   1.000
_cell.length_c   1.000
_cell.angle_alpha   90.00
_cell.angle_beta   90.00
_cell.angle_gamma   90.00
#
_symmetry.space_group_name_H-M   'P 1'
#
loop_
_entity.id
_entity.type
_entity.pdbx_description
1 polymer ?
#
loop_
_entity_poly.entity_id
_entity_poly.type
_entity_poly.pdbx_seq_one_letter_code
_entity_poly.pdbx_strand_id
1 'polypeptide(L)'
;MKYLVIILIIALNTSCNSQTTHKFNLDFETYNSNKKLSDGWFKWGSYELGIDTIANSRKFAGKISSDENGSSFGSIAYKIPANYEGKYIQLEGYMKIQDVENGFAGLLLRIDGNSTSLAFDNMKNQNINGTKDWEKYSINLPYPEGAENIFVAGILVGKGKAWFDDFVLTIDGKNIQTLKETNKPVFKANLDKEFDTDSKIVFPELNKELITNLELLGRVWGFLKYHHPKVAKGNYNWDFELFRILPEYLEADNVVERDQILIKWIDKYGKIAECKKCKETSSDAFLKPDLSWINSSNLDSELKKKLNKIYHNRHQGKHFYIGMMPHIGNPKFLNENSYSNMPFPDDGYRLLSVYRYWNMINYFFPYKHLMDKDWN
;
A
#
# COMPACT_ATOMS: atom_id res chain seq x y z
N MET A 1 -57.41 -24.70 -63.03
CA MET A 1 -56.27 -23.81 -62.74
C MET A 1 -56.54 -23.07 -61.44
N LYS A 2 -55.87 -23.43 -60.34
CA LYS A 2 -55.86 -22.67 -59.09
C LYS A 2 -54.39 -22.51 -58.70
N TYR A 3 -53.88 -21.27 -58.78
CA TYR A 3 -52.55 -20.91 -58.36
C TYR A 3 -52.57 -20.67 -56.85
N LEU A 4 -51.74 -21.41 -56.10
CA LEU A 4 -51.49 -21.15 -54.69
C LEU A 4 -50.15 -20.41 -54.59
N VAL A 5 -50.20 -19.13 -54.21
CA VAL A 5 -49.02 -18.28 -54.02
C VAL A 5 -48.46 -18.56 -52.63
N ILE A 6 -47.22 -19.03 -52.56
CA ILE A 6 -46.47 -19.17 -51.30
C ILE A 6 -45.67 -17.88 -51.09
N ILE A 7 -46.01 -17.13 -50.05
CA ILE A 7 -45.26 -15.95 -49.60
C ILE A 7 -44.17 -16.42 -48.64
N LEU A 8 -42.91 -16.26 -49.04
CA LEU A 8 -41.73 -16.54 -48.24
C LEU A 8 -41.42 -15.33 -47.35
N ILE A 9 -41.61 -15.44 -46.03
CA ILE A 9 -41.24 -14.41 -45.06
C ILE A 9 -39.75 -14.59 -44.72
N ILE A 10 -38.91 -13.67 -45.18
CA ILE A 10 -37.49 -13.61 -44.82
C ILE A 10 -37.38 -12.90 -43.47
N ALA A 11 -37.07 -13.65 -42.42
CA ALA A 11 -36.72 -13.10 -41.11
C ALA A 11 -35.29 -12.55 -41.14
N LEU A 12 -35.15 -11.21 -41.16
CA LEU A 12 -33.89 -10.52 -40.92
C LEU A 12 -33.48 -10.73 -39.44
N ASN A 13 -32.51 -11.61 -39.22
CA ASN A 13 -31.80 -11.70 -37.95
C ASN A 13 -30.93 -10.45 -37.79
N THR A 14 -31.45 -9.44 -37.10
CA THR A 14 -30.63 -8.35 -36.59
C THR A 14 -29.92 -8.86 -35.33
N SER A 15 -28.65 -9.25 -35.49
CA SER A 15 -27.76 -9.49 -34.36
C SER A 15 -27.51 -8.16 -33.64
N CYS A 16 -28.31 -7.91 -32.60
CA CYS A 16 -28.07 -6.79 -31.70
C CYS A 16 -26.80 -7.12 -30.90
N ASN A 17 -25.65 -6.61 -31.34
CA ASN A 17 -24.44 -6.62 -30.52
C ASN A 17 -24.72 -5.78 -29.28
N SER A 18 -24.92 -6.45 -28.14
CA SER A 18 -24.93 -5.81 -26.84
C SER A 18 -23.62 -5.04 -26.69
N GLN A 19 -23.74 -3.71 -26.60
CA GLN A 19 -22.62 -2.86 -26.19
C GLN A 19 -22.32 -3.21 -24.74
N THR A 20 -21.41 -4.17 -24.53
CA THR A 20 -20.86 -4.40 -23.21
C THR A 20 -20.08 -3.15 -22.85
N THR A 21 -20.64 -2.34 -21.95
CA THR A 21 -19.96 -1.18 -21.41
C THR A 21 -18.73 -1.69 -20.67
N HIS A 22 -17.55 -1.45 -21.24
CA HIS A 22 -16.30 -1.79 -20.58
C HIS A 22 -16.16 -0.95 -19.32
N LYS A 23 -15.81 -1.60 -18.21
CA LYS A 23 -15.55 -0.95 -16.93
C LYS A 23 -14.36 0.01 -16.99
N PHE A 24 -13.36 -0.34 -17.80
CA PHE A 24 -12.16 0.46 -18.03
C PHE A 24 -11.90 0.63 -19.53
N ASN A 25 -11.46 1.82 -19.93
CA ASN A 25 -11.20 2.20 -21.32
C ASN A 25 -9.83 1.70 -21.83
N LEU A 26 -9.58 0.39 -21.72
CA LEU A 26 -8.28 -0.22 -22.05
C LEU A 26 -8.03 -0.40 -23.55
N ASP A 27 -9.03 -0.10 -24.38
CA ASP A 27 -9.00 -0.11 -25.85
C ASP A 27 -8.95 1.31 -26.45
N PHE A 28 -8.83 2.35 -25.62
CA PHE A 28 -8.78 3.76 -26.03
C PHE A 28 -10.04 4.32 -26.74
N GLU A 29 -11.11 3.55 -26.89
CA GLU A 29 -12.26 3.92 -27.72
C GLU A 29 -13.18 4.97 -27.09
N THR A 30 -13.18 5.09 -25.75
CA THR A 30 -13.93 6.14 -25.06
C THR A 30 -13.13 7.42 -25.10
N TYR A 31 -13.40 8.27 -26.09
CA TYR A 31 -12.66 9.50 -26.36
C TYR A 31 -13.59 10.71 -26.50
N ASN A 32 -13.25 11.80 -25.83
CA ASN A 32 -13.90 13.10 -25.98
C ASN A 32 -12.99 14.01 -26.83
N SER A 33 -13.49 14.51 -27.96
CA SER A 33 -12.73 15.33 -28.90
C SER A 33 -12.15 16.62 -28.32
N ASN A 34 -12.64 17.08 -27.16
CA ASN A 34 -12.10 18.24 -26.45
C ASN A 34 -10.89 17.91 -25.57
N LYS A 35 -10.50 16.63 -25.47
CA LYS A 35 -9.34 16.16 -24.71
C LYS A 35 -8.24 15.68 -25.64
N LYS A 36 -6.99 15.70 -25.16
CA LYS A 36 -5.83 15.18 -25.90
C LYS A 36 -5.73 13.64 -25.84
N LEU A 37 -6.25 13.04 -24.77
CA LEU A 37 -6.21 11.59 -24.51
C LEU A 37 -7.61 11.04 -24.31
N SER A 38 -7.78 9.74 -24.54
CA SER A 38 -8.99 8.98 -24.21
C SER A 38 -9.28 9.00 -22.71
N ASP A 39 -10.55 8.85 -22.35
CA ASP A 39 -11.00 8.99 -20.97
C ASP A 39 -10.28 8.01 -20.04
N GLY A 40 -9.82 8.52 -18.89
CA GLY A 40 -9.06 7.78 -17.88
C GLY A 40 -7.55 7.65 -18.14
N TRP A 41 -7.08 7.94 -19.36
CA TRP A 41 -5.66 7.96 -19.69
C TRP A 41 -5.02 9.31 -19.35
N PHE A 42 -3.78 9.28 -18.87
CA PHE A 42 -3.02 10.47 -18.48
C PHE A 42 -1.55 10.35 -18.85
N LYS A 43 -0.85 11.49 -18.82
CA LYS A 43 0.55 11.61 -19.25
C LYS A 43 1.53 11.36 -18.10
N TRP A 44 2.52 10.53 -18.36
CA TRP A 44 3.77 10.43 -17.61
C TRP A 44 4.97 10.69 -18.52
N GLY A 45 6.01 11.33 -17.98
CA GLY A 45 7.19 11.72 -18.76
C GLY A 45 7.00 13.01 -19.56
N SER A 46 7.99 13.34 -20.39
CA SER A 46 8.06 14.63 -21.08
C SER A 46 7.47 14.59 -22.50
N TYR A 47 7.49 13.44 -23.17
CA TYR A 47 7.10 13.30 -24.58
C TYR A 47 5.65 13.67 -24.88
N GLU A 48 5.37 13.88 -26.17
CA GLU A 48 4.01 14.13 -26.62
C GLU A 48 3.19 12.84 -26.63
N LEU A 49 1.99 12.91 -26.05
CA LEU A 49 1.01 11.83 -26.08
C LEU A 49 -0.25 12.32 -26.80
N GLY A 50 -0.93 11.42 -27.50
CA GLY A 50 -2.20 11.70 -28.16
C GLY A 50 -2.96 10.43 -28.49
N ILE A 51 -4.09 10.60 -29.18
CA ILE A 51 -4.85 9.52 -29.80
C ILE A 51 -4.69 9.63 -31.31
N ASP A 52 -4.53 8.48 -31.97
CA ASP A 52 -4.37 8.38 -33.43
C ASP A 52 -5.42 7.43 -34.00
N THR A 53 -5.71 7.55 -35.29
CA THR A 53 -6.60 6.63 -36.01
C THR A 53 -5.86 5.45 -36.65
N ILE A 54 -4.53 5.44 -36.55
CA ILE A 54 -3.72 4.24 -36.79
C ILE A 54 -3.91 3.32 -35.59
N ALA A 55 -4.97 2.51 -35.63
CA ALA A 55 -5.36 1.59 -34.57
C ALA A 55 -5.14 0.12 -35.00
N ASN A 56 -5.07 -0.78 -34.02
CA ASN A 56 -4.92 -2.21 -34.27
C ASN A 56 -6.27 -2.85 -34.59
N SER A 57 -7.31 -2.51 -33.82
CA SER A 57 -8.64 -3.11 -33.98
C SER A 57 -9.69 -2.11 -34.44
N ARG A 58 -9.99 -1.11 -33.60
CA ARG A 58 -11.13 -0.21 -33.76
C ARG A 58 -10.69 1.13 -34.33
N LYS A 59 -11.10 2.24 -33.73
CA LYS A 59 -10.98 3.57 -34.32
C LYS A 59 -9.77 4.33 -33.78
N PHE A 60 -9.39 4.06 -32.54
CA PHE A 60 -8.45 4.88 -31.80
C PHE A 60 -7.38 4.04 -31.13
N ALA A 61 -6.14 4.52 -31.17
CA ALA A 61 -5.02 3.98 -30.40
C ALA A 61 -4.28 5.08 -29.65
N GLY A 62 -3.70 4.73 -28.51
CA GLY A 62 -2.82 5.61 -27.77
C GLY A 62 -1.49 5.78 -28.50
N LYS A 63 -1.03 7.01 -28.68
CA LYS A 63 0.23 7.34 -29.36
C LYS A 63 1.18 8.09 -28.44
N ILE A 64 2.46 7.76 -28.54
CA ILE A 64 3.57 8.52 -27.96
C ILE A 64 4.51 8.93 -29.09
N SER A 65 4.94 10.19 -29.10
CA SER A 65 5.93 10.72 -30.03
C SER A 65 7.04 11.41 -29.23
N SER A 66 8.29 10.98 -29.45
CA SER A 66 9.45 11.60 -28.81
C SER A 66 9.61 13.05 -29.24
N ASP A 67 10.35 13.82 -28.43
CA ASP A 67 10.96 15.06 -28.91
C ASP A 67 12.12 14.77 -29.89
N GLU A 68 12.69 15.82 -30.49
CA GLU A 68 13.78 15.70 -31.46
C GLU A 68 15.05 15.07 -30.87
N ASN A 69 15.32 15.32 -29.59
CA ASN A 69 16.52 14.87 -28.89
C ASN A 69 16.43 13.39 -28.48
N GLY A 70 15.23 12.88 -28.21
CA GLY A 70 15.02 11.49 -27.81
C GLY A 70 15.71 11.14 -26.48
N SER A 71 16.03 12.12 -25.63
CA SER A 71 16.85 11.92 -24.43
C SER A 71 16.05 11.60 -23.16
N SER A 72 14.74 11.35 -23.28
CA SER A 72 13.81 11.19 -22.16
C SER A 72 12.85 10.02 -22.43
N PHE A 73 11.65 10.09 -21.85
CA PHE A 73 10.59 9.13 -22.07
C PHE A 73 9.21 9.78 -22.06
N GLY A 74 8.24 9.05 -22.62
CA GLY A 74 6.81 9.27 -22.44
C GLY A 74 6.12 7.98 -22.11
N SER A 75 5.06 8.06 -21.30
CA SER A 75 4.21 6.94 -20.98
C SER A 75 2.76 7.37 -20.88
N ILE A 76 1.90 6.71 -21.66
CA ILE A 76 0.44 6.89 -21.62
C ILE A 76 -0.11 5.87 -20.63
N ALA A 77 -0.63 6.35 -19.50
CA ALA A 77 -0.96 5.51 -18.35
C ALA A 77 -2.43 5.58 -17.96
N TYR A 78 -2.94 4.48 -17.43
CA TYR A 78 -4.29 4.30 -16.92
C TYR A 78 -4.23 3.75 -15.49
N LYS A 79 -5.00 4.36 -14.58
CA LYS A 79 -5.01 3.99 -13.15
C LYS A 79 -6.27 3.19 -12.82
N ILE A 80 -6.08 2.02 -12.21
CA ILE A 80 -7.14 1.13 -11.75
C ILE A 80 -7.01 0.93 -10.23
N PRO A 81 -8.06 1.12 -9.42
CA PRO A 81 -8.05 0.72 -8.02
C PRO A 81 -7.82 -0.78 -7.88
N ALA A 82 -6.87 -1.18 -7.04
CA ALA A 82 -6.49 -2.59 -6.87
C ALA A 82 -7.47 -3.35 -5.94
N ASN A 83 -8.78 -3.19 -6.12
CA ASN A 83 -9.83 -3.76 -5.27
C ASN A 83 -10.15 -5.21 -5.66
N TYR A 84 -9.11 -6.04 -5.76
CA TYR A 84 -9.22 -7.40 -6.26
C TYR A 84 -8.36 -8.32 -5.43
N GLU A 85 -8.67 -9.62 -5.49
CA GLU A 85 -7.87 -10.68 -4.90
C GLU A 85 -7.30 -11.57 -6.01
N GLY A 86 -6.08 -12.07 -5.79
CA GLY A 86 -5.41 -13.00 -6.69
C GLY A 86 -3.94 -13.15 -6.34
N LYS A 87 -3.22 -13.97 -7.10
CA LYS A 87 -1.78 -14.22 -6.90
C LYS A 87 -0.92 -13.64 -8.00
N TYR A 88 -1.43 -13.61 -9.22
CA TYR A 88 -0.71 -13.12 -10.39
C TYR A 88 -1.58 -12.15 -11.20
N ILE A 89 -0.93 -11.16 -11.79
CA ILE A 89 -1.55 -10.17 -12.66
C ILE A 89 -0.80 -10.16 -13.99
N GLN A 90 -1.55 -10.21 -15.08
CA GLN A 90 -1.00 -10.22 -16.43
C GLN A 90 -1.60 -9.09 -17.24
N LEU A 91 -0.73 -8.32 -17.88
CA LEU A 91 -1.08 -7.36 -18.91
C LEU A 91 -0.72 -7.95 -20.27
N GLU A 92 -1.65 -7.87 -21.22
CA GLU A 92 -1.40 -8.07 -22.64
C GLU A 92 -1.83 -6.81 -23.40
N GLY A 93 -1.23 -6.58 -24.56
CA GLY A 93 -1.60 -5.45 -25.41
C GLY A 93 -0.88 -5.50 -26.75
N TYR A 94 -1.41 -4.77 -27.73
CA TYR A 94 -0.77 -4.61 -29.02
C TYR A 94 0.07 -3.34 -29.03
N MET A 95 1.23 -3.42 -29.68
CA MET A 95 2.13 -2.28 -29.85
C MET A 95 2.65 -2.25 -31.28
N LYS A 96 2.66 -1.05 -31.88
CA LYS A 96 3.33 -0.73 -33.13
C LYS A 96 4.38 0.33 -32.87
N ILE A 97 5.54 0.24 -33.52
CA ILE A 97 6.63 1.21 -33.31
C ILE A 97 7.21 1.68 -34.63
N GLN A 98 7.69 2.91 -34.63
CA GLN A 98 8.34 3.51 -35.79
C GLN A 98 9.59 4.28 -35.34
N ASP A 99 10.70 3.96 -35.98
CA ASP A 99 11.99 4.65 -35.88
C ASP A 99 12.45 4.80 -34.42
N VAL A 100 12.25 3.72 -33.63
CA VAL A 100 12.67 3.71 -32.22
C VAL A 100 14.16 3.50 -32.11
N GLU A 101 14.88 4.54 -31.67
CA GLU A 101 16.34 4.58 -31.61
C GLU A 101 16.82 5.03 -30.23
N ASN A 102 18.01 4.57 -29.82
CA ASN A 102 18.66 4.94 -28.55
C ASN A 102 17.76 4.75 -27.32
N GLY A 103 16.91 3.72 -27.37
CA GLY A 103 15.94 3.40 -26.35
C GLY A 103 15.06 2.23 -26.77
N PHE A 104 13.86 2.17 -26.21
CA PHE A 104 12.93 1.06 -26.42
C PHE A 104 11.48 1.54 -26.26
N ALA A 105 10.55 0.78 -26.82
CA ALA A 105 9.13 0.87 -26.48
C ALA A 105 8.68 -0.39 -25.75
N GLY A 106 7.62 -0.29 -24.96
CA GLY A 106 7.07 -1.45 -24.27
C GLY A 106 5.71 -1.18 -23.65
N LEU A 107 5.07 -2.26 -23.21
CA LEU A 107 4.02 -2.17 -22.21
C LEU A 107 4.66 -1.87 -20.85
N LEU A 108 3.85 -1.37 -19.91
CA LEU A 108 4.25 -1.14 -18.54
C LEU A 108 3.11 -1.55 -17.62
N LEU A 109 3.45 -2.38 -16.63
CA LEU A 109 2.55 -2.79 -15.55
C LEU A 109 3.21 -2.46 -14.22
N ARG A 110 2.53 -1.67 -13.40
CA ARG A 110 3.02 -1.23 -12.09
C ARG A 110 1.94 -1.37 -11.03
N ILE A 111 2.28 -1.96 -9.90
CA ILE A 111 1.39 -2.12 -8.74
C ILE A 111 1.99 -1.35 -7.57
N ASP A 112 1.22 -0.40 -7.04
CA ASP A 112 1.61 0.44 -5.93
C ASP A 112 0.79 0.12 -4.67
N GLY A 113 1.39 0.27 -3.50
CA GLY A 113 0.73 0.19 -2.19
C GLY A 113 1.53 0.90 -1.11
N ASN A 114 0.84 1.53 -0.15
CA ASN A 114 1.44 2.38 0.88
C ASN A 114 2.48 3.38 0.33
N SER A 115 2.12 4.08 -0.75
CA SER A 115 2.99 5.06 -1.46
C SER A 115 4.31 4.51 -2.03
N THR A 116 4.44 3.19 -2.18
CA THR A 116 5.63 2.55 -2.78
C THR A 116 5.23 1.64 -3.94
N SER A 117 6.18 1.37 -4.86
CA SER A 117 5.98 0.37 -5.91
C SER A 117 6.26 -1.03 -5.36
N LEU A 118 5.25 -1.89 -5.41
CA LEU A 118 5.30 -3.26 -4.90
C LEU A 118 5.70 -4.27 -5.98
N ALA A 119 5.33 -4.01 -7.24
CA ALA A 119 5.73 -4.80 -8.40
C ALA A 119 5.74 -3.91 -9.65
N PHE A 120 6.71 -4.13 -10.54
CA PHE A 120 6.94 -3.27 -11.70
C PHE A 120 7.66 -4.03 -12.81
N ASP A 121 7.18 -3.86 -14.04
CA ASP A 121 7.91 -4.17 -15.26
C ASP A 121 7.46 -3.22 -16.38
N ASN A 122 8.40 -2.80 -17.22
CA ASN A 122 8.20 -1.93 -18.37
C ASN A 122 8.83 -2.47 -19.65
N MET A 123 9.17 -3.76 -19.68
CA MET A 123 9.80 -4.47 -20.81
C MET A 123 11.17 -3.94 -21.24
N LYS A 124 11.85 -3.09 -20.45
CA LYS A 124 13.18 -2.56 -20.78
C LYS A 124 14.18 -3.66 -21.16
N ASN A 125 14.16 -4.79 -20.47
CA ASN A 125 15.08 -5.90 -20.72
C ASN A 125 14.88 -6.57 -22.08
N GLN A 126 13.72 -6.40 -22.71
CA GLN A 126 13.44 -6.92 -24.06
C GLN A 126 13.97 -5.99 -25.17
N ASN A 127 14.25 -4.73 -24.84
CA ASN A 127 14.85 -3.73 -25.72
C ASN A 127 14.19 -3.64 -27.12
N ILE A 128 12.86 -3.54 -27.17
CA ILE A 128 12.10 -3.49 -28.43
C ILE A 128 12.33 -2.12 -29.10
N ASN A 129 12.98 -2.13 -30.26
CA ASN A 129 13.36 -0.92 -31.00
C ASN A 129 13.22 -1.10 -32.52
N GLY A 130 13.57 -0.07 -33.27
CA GLY A 130 13.41 0.01 -34.72
C GLY A 130 11.98 0.32 -35.16
N THR A 131 11.58 -0.26 -36.30
CA THR A 131 10.24 -0.11 -36.88
C THR A 131 9.60 -1.49 -36.99
N LYS A 132 8.43 -1.65 -36.38
CA LYS A 132 7.66 -2.90 -36.39
C LYS A 132 6.19 -2.59 -36.55
N ASP A 133 5.48 -3.50 -37.22
CA ASP A 133 4.03 -3.43 -37.25
C ASP A 133 3.42 -3.91 -35.93
N TRP A 134 2.09 -3.89 -35.84
CA TRP A 134 1.36 -4.35 -34.68
C TRP A 134 1.74 -5.78 -34.28
N GLU A 135 2.27 -5.92 -33.07
CA GLU A 135 2.57 -7.19 -32.43
C GLU A 135 1.98 -7.22 -31.02
N LYS A 136 1.57 -8.40 -30.57
CA LYS A 136 1.05 -8.60 -29.22
C LYS A 136 2.20 -8.87 -28.25
N TYR A 137 2.19 -8.17 -27.13
CA TYR A 137 3.16 -8.31 -26.04
C TYR A 137 2.46 -8.60 -24.71
N SER A 138 3.22 -9.11 -23.74
CA SER A 138 2.69 -9.41 -22.41
C SER A 138 3.71 -9.19 -21.30
N ILE A 139 3.19 -8.84 -20.12
CA ILE A 139 3.90 -8.75 -18.84
C ILE A 139 3.12 -9.61 -17.83
N ASN A 140 3.83 -10.42 -17.04
CA ASN A 140 3.25 -11.17 -15.93
C ASN A 140 4.00 -10.85 -14.63
N LEU A 141 3.27 -10.45 -13.60
CA LEU A 141 3.82 -10.08 -12.29
C LEU A 141 3.08 -10.81 -11.17
N PRO A 142 3.72 -11.02 -9.99
CA PRO A 142 2.96 -11.34 -8.79
C PRO A 142 1.99 -10.18 -8.48
N TYR A 143 0.83 -10.50 -7.95
CA TYR A 143 -0.16 -9.53 -7.47
C TYR A 143 -0.03 -9.43 -5.94
N PRO A 144 0.70 -8.42 -5.41
CA PRO A 144 1.10 -8.39 -4.02
C PRO A 144 -0.06 -8.04 -3.09
N GLU A 145 -0.03 -8.62 -1.90
CA GLU A 145 -0.91 -8.19 -0.81
C GLU A 145 -0.61 -6.72 -0.44
N GLY A 146 -1.67 -5.93 -0.19
CA GLY A 146 -1.53 -4.50 0.07
C GLY A 146 -1.42 -3.63 -1.19
N ALA A 147 -1.61 -4.19 -2.39
CA ALA A 147 -1.84 -3.41 -3.60
C ALA A 147 -2.98 -2.40 -3.37
N GLU A 148 -2.77 -1.15 -3.75
CA GLU A 148 -3.75 -0.06 -3.70
C GLU A 148 -4.14 0.40 -5.10
N ASN A 149 -3.16 0.52 -5.98
CA ASN A 149 -3.34 0.99 -7.36
C ASN A 149 -2.60 0.08 -8.33
N ILE A 150 -3.24 -0.22 -9.46
CA ILE A 150 -2.64 -0.85 -10.63
C ILE A 150 -2.53 0.23 -11.71
N PHE A 151 -1.36 0.36 -12.30
CA PHE A 151 -1.13 1.22 -13.45
C PHE A 151 -0.79 0.34 -14.66
N VAL A 152 -1.57 0.53 -15.71
CA VAL A 152 -1.39 -0.08 -17.02
C VAL A 152 -0.96 1.03 -17.96
N ALA A 153 0.10 0.82 -18.75
CA ALA A 153 0.60 1.86 -19.63
C ALA A 153 1.33 1.31 -20.86
N GLY A 154 1.44 2.17 -21.88
CA GLY A 154 2.49 2.09 -22.90
C GLY A 154 3.63 3.03 -22.55
N ILE A 155 4.86 2.70 -22.91
CA ILE A 155 6.05 3.53 -22.69
C ILE A 155 6.93 3.59 -23.95
N LEU A 156 7.50 4.76 -24.20
CA LEU A 156 8.54 5.01 -25.19
C LEU A 156 9.69 5.74 -24.50
N VAL A 157 10.89 5.16 -24.58
CA VAL A 157 12.17 5.75 -24.16
C VAL A 157 13.04 5.89 -25.40
N GLY A 158 13.79 6.97 -25.52
CA GLY A 158 14.59 7.21 -26.73
C GLY A 158 13.83 8.00 -27.78
N LYS A 159 14.33 8.01 -29.01
CA LYS A 159 13.71 8.68 -30.15
C LYS A 159 12.68 7.75 -30.80
N GLY A 160 11.64 8.29 -31.43
CA GLY A 160 10.72 7.55 -32.29
C GLY A 160 9.24 7.78 -31.96
N LYS A 161 8.40 6.86 -32.44
CA LYS A 161 6.96 6.83 -32.16
C LYS A 161 6.51 5.43 -31.76
N ALA A 162 5.52 5.36 -30.88
CA ALA A 162 4.89 4.11 -30.49
C ALA A 162 3.37 4.28 -30.40
N TRP A 163 2.63 3.30 -30.87
CA TRP A 163 1.18 3.18 -30.76
C TRP A 163 0.84 1.95 -29.92
N PHE A 164 -0.23 2.07 -29.13
CA PHE A 164 -0.68 1.06 -28.18
C PHE A 164 -2.19 0.89 -28.30
N ASP A 165 -2.65 -0.35 -28.27
CA ASP A 165 -4.06 -0.67 -28.42
C ASP A 165 -4.43 -2.02 -27.76
N ASP A 166 -5.73 -2.23 -27.55
CA ASP A 166 -6.33 -3.49 -27.09
C ASP A 166 -5.69 -4.09 -25.84
N PHE A 167 -5.56 -3.29 -24.78
CA PHE A 167 -5.00 -3.80 -23.53
C PHE A 167 -5.98 -4.73 -22.81
N VAL A 168 -5.46 -5.88 -22.40
CA VAL A 168 -6.20 -6.88 -21.61
C VAL A 168 -5.45 -7.11 -20.31
N LEU A 169 -6.10 -6.77 -19.20
CA LEU A 169 -5.58 -7.01 -17.87
C LEU A 169 -6.34 -8.17 -17.22
N THR A 170 -5.61 -9.17 -16.73
CA THR A 170 -6.18 -10.31 -16.00
C THR A 170 -5.53 -10.49 -14.64
N ILE A 171 -6.30 -11.00 -13.67
CA ILE A 171 -5.80 -11.46 -12.37
C ILE A 171 -6.17 -12.93 -12.24
N ASP A 172 -5.18 -13.79 -12.02
CA ASP A 172 -5.30 -15.25 -12.05
C ASP A 172 -6.09 -15.76 -13.28
N GLY A 173 -5.81 -15.17 -14.46
CA GLY A 173 -6.45 -15.50 -15.73
C GLY A 173 -7.87 -14.96 -15.94
N LYS A 174 -8.44 -14.24 -14.97
CA LYS A 174 -9.78 -13.63 -15.08
C LYS A 174 -9.67 -12.16 -15.48
N ASN A 175 -10.44 -11.76 -16.50
CA ASN A 175 -10.42 -10.41 -17.04
C ASN A 175 -10.93 -9.37 -16.02
N ILE A 176 -10.17 -8.28 -15.83
CA ILE A 176 -10.47 -7.21 -14.88
C ILE A 176 -11.81 -6.49 -15.16
N GLN A 177 -12.26 -6.50 -16.42
CA GLN A 177 -13.50 -5.89 -16.86
C GLN A 177 -14.73 -6.56 -16.23
N THR A 178 -14.64 -7.86 -15.95
CA THR A 178 -15.74 -8.67 -15.38
C THR A 178 -15.42 -9.22 -13.98
N LEU A 179 -14.17 -9.09 -13.53
CA LEU A 179 -13.76 -9.54 -12.21
C LEU A 179 -14.49 -8.75 -11.12
N LYS A 180 -15.04 -9.48 -10.14
CA LYS A 180 -15.75 -8.90 -9.00
C LYS A 180 -14.75 -8.16 -8.10
N GLU A 181 -15.06 -6.91 -7.77
CA GLU A 181 -14.29 -6.17 -6.78
C GLU A 181 -14.48 -6.76 -5.38
N THR A 182 -13.41 -6.72 -4.59
CA THR A 182 -13.41 -7.04 -3.17
C THR A 182 -13.28 -5.76 -2.35
N ASN A 183 -14.05 -5.68 -1.27
CA ASN A 183 -13.92 -4.59 -0.32
C ASN A 183 -12.64 -4.80 0.49
N LYS A 184 -11.68 -3.89 0.36
CA LYS A 184 -10.51 -3.90 1.23
C LYS A 184 -10.93 -3.58 2.67
N PRO A 185 -10.32 -4.24 3.67
CA PRO A 185 -10.56 -3.90 5.05
C PRO A 185 -10.13 -2.45 5.31
N VAL A 186 -11.10 -1.59 5.63
CA VAL A 186 -10.82 -0.24 6.13
C VAL A 186 -10.53 -0.36 7.61
N PHE A 187 -9.28 -0.14 7.98
CA PHE A 187 -8.87 -0.11 9.38
C PHE A 187 -9.33 1.19 10.02
N LYS A 188 -9.96 1.11 11.19
CA LYS A 188 -10.42 2.30 11.93
C LYS A 188 -9.28 3.25 12.25
N ALA A 189 -8.07 2.72 12.47
CA ALA A 189 -6.85 3.50 12.62
C ALA A 189 -6.61 4.47 11.44
N ASN A 190 -6.92 4.07 10.20
CA ASN A 190 -6.68 4.90 9.01
C ASN A 190 -7.72 6.01 8.84
N LEU A 191 -8.87 5.89 9.52
CA LEU A 191 -9.95 6.88 9.50
C LEU A 191 -9.74 7.99 10.53
N ASP A 192 -8.87 7.77 11.50
CA ASP A 192 -8.53 8.73 12.52
C ASP A 192 -7.49 9.73 11.99
N LYS A 193 -7.89 11.01 11.95
CA LYS A 193 -7.16 12.14 11.31
C LYS A 193 -6.87 13.28 12.28
N GLU A 194 -7.12 13.08 13.57
CA GLU A 194 -7.14 14.16 14.58
C GLU A 194 -5.85 14.98 14.64
N PHE A 195 -4.69 14.33 14.43
CA PHE A 195 -3.37 14.94 14.59
C PHE A 195 -2.57 15.00 13.28
N ASP A 196 -3.22 14.90 12.11
CA ASP A 196 -2.53 14.91 10.81
C ASP A 196 -1.69 16.18 10.54
N THR A 197 -1.90 17.25 11.29
CA THR A 197 -1.27 18.58 11.07
C THR A 197 -0.44 19.11 12.24
N ASP A 198 -0.69 18.63 13.46
CA ASP A 198 -0.04 19.07 14.70
C ASP A 198 -0.39 18.05 15.81
N SER A 199 0.58 17.74 16.69
CA SER A 199 0.38 16.87 17.85
C SER A 199 -0.35 17.58 19.01
N LYS A 200 -0.32 18.92 19.05
CA LYS A 200 -0.81 19.76 20.14
C LYS A 200 -0.08 19.53 21.48
N ILE A 201 1.09 18.90 21.45
CA ILE A 201 1.88 18.61 22.66
C ILE A 201 2.90 19.71 22.86
N VAL A 202 2.95 20.23 24.09
CA VAL A 202 3.98 21.14 24.56
C VAL A 202 4.60 20.51 25.80
N PHE A 203 5.92 20.30 25.79
CA PHE A 203 6.60 19.74 26.94
C PHE A 203 6.91 20.82 27.98
N PRO A 204 6.75 20.51 29.28
CA PRO A 204 7.33 21.34 30.34
C PRO A 204 8.86 21.20 30.34
N GLU A 205 9.53 21.97 31.20
CA GLU A 205 10.97 21.79 31.42
C GLU A 205 11.26 20.35 31.88
N LEU A 206 12.19 19.70 31.17
CA LEU A 206 12.54 18.32 31.46
C LEU A 206 13.36 18.24 32.75
N ASN A 207 12.92 17.38 33.65
CA ASN A 207 13.68 16.98 34.82
C ASN A 207 13.91 15.45 34.82
N LYS A 208 14.75 14.96 35.74
CA LYS A 208 15.13 13.54 35.78
C LYS A 208 13.93 12.61 35.94
N GLU A 209 12.96 12.98 36.76
CA GLU A 209 11.76 12.18 37.00
C GLU A 209 10.87 12.11 35.77
N LEU A 210 10.61 13.25 35.12
CA LEU A 210 9.84 13.30 33.89
C LEU A 210 10.52 12.49 32.77
N ILE A 211 11.85 12.56 32.64
CA ILE A 211 12.59 11.74 31.68
C ILE A 211 12.39 10.24 31.97
N THR A 212 12.50 9.81 33.23
CA THR A 212 12.25 8.42 33.62
C THR A 212 10.80 7.99 33.32
N ASN A 213 9.82 8.86 33.55
CA ASN A 213 8.42 8.58 33.21
C ASN A 213 8.22 8.48 31.69
N LEU A 214 8.80 9.37 30.90
CA LEU A 214 8.74 9.29 29.44
C LEU A 214 9.42 8.02 28.90
N GLU A 215 10.57 7.62 29.45
CA GLU A 215 11.20 6.34 29.08
C GLU A 215 10.25 5.16 29.31
N LEU A 216 9.61 5.10 30.49
CA LEU A 216 8.60 4.08 30.81
C LEU A 216 7.42 4.13 29.83
N LEU A 217 6.89 5.32 29.52
CA LEU A 217 5.82 5.48 28.56
C LEU A 217 6.22 4.96 27.17
N GLY A 218 7.46 5.19 26.73
CA GLY A 218 7.99 4.66 25.48
C GLY A 218 8.01 3.12 25.44
N ARG A 219 8.37 2.49 26.55
CA ARG A 219 8.33 1.02 26.72
C ARG A 219 6.90 0.49 26.69
N VAL A 220 5.98 1.13 27.43
CA VAL A 220 4.56 0.73 27.47
C VAL A 220 3.88 0.94 26.11
N TRP A 221 4.11 2.09 25.47
CA TRP A 221 3.56 2.41 24.14
C TRP A 221 3.98 1.37 23.11
N GLY A 222 5.26 1.02 23.03
CA GLY A 222 5.73 0.02 22.08
C GLY A 222 5.28 -1.40 22.41
N PHE A 223 5.25 -1.75 23.69
CA PHE A 223 4.68 -3.02 24.14
C PHE A 223 3.22 -3.17 23.65
N LEU A 224 2.38 -2.16 23.89
CA LEU A 224 0.99 -2.17 23.46
C LEU A 224 0.87 -2.16 21.92
N LYS A 225 1.72 -1.42 21.20
CA LYS A 225 1.73 -1.37 19.72
C LYS A 225 1.84 -2.76 19.10
N TYR A 226 2.73 -3.60 19.65
CA TYR A 226 3.05 -4.90 19.07
C TYR A 226 2.33 -6.09 19.73
N HIS A 227 1.67 -5.90 20.87
CA HIS A 227 1.03 -7.01 21.60
C HIS A 227 -0.47 -6.83 21.80
N HIS A 228 -0.98 -5.61 21.93
CA HIS A 228 -2.37 -5.39 22.30
C HIS A 228 -3.33 -5.80 21.17
N PRO A 229 -4.28 -6.75 21.37
CA PRO A 229 -5.08 -7.32 20.30
C PRO A 229 -5.93 -6.35 19.50
N LYS A 230 -6.38 -5.25 20.11
CA LYS A 230 -7.15 -4.21 19.39
C LYS A 230 -6.25 -3.31 18.55
N VAL A 231 -5.02 -3.08 19.00
CA VAL A 231 -4.03 -2.22 18.30
C VAL A 231 -3.48 -2.97 17.10
N ALA A 232 -3.08 -4.24 17.32
CA ALA A 232 -2.63 -5.16 16.29
C ALA A 232 -3.66 -5.42 15.17
N LYS A 233 -4.96 -5.18 15.41
CA LYS A 233 -6.03 -5.29 14.42
C LYS A 233 -6.31 -3.99 13.65
N GLY A 234 -5.61 -2.89 13.94
CA GLY A 234 -5.82 -1.60 13.30
C GLY A 234 -7.09 -0.88 13.75
N ASN A 235 -7.56 -1.14 14.98
CA ASN A 235 -8.76 -0.44 15.48
C ASN A 235 -8.47 0.99 15.95
N TYR A 236 -7.21 1.32 16.25
CA TYR A 236 -6.79 2.60 16.82
C TYR A 236 -5.51 3.06 16.13
N ASN A 237 -5.45 4.34 15.78
CA ASN A 237 -4.22 4.98 15.34
C ASN A 237 -3.31 5.11 16.56
N TRP A 238 -2.31 4.25 16.66
CA TRP A 238 -1.56 4.08 17.89
C TRP A 238 -0.58 5.22 18.15
N ASP A 239 -0.19 5.93 17.10
CA ASP A 239 0.58 7.15 17.24
C ASP A 239 -0.30 8.25 17.83
N PHE A 240 -1.55 8.38 17.38
CA PHE A 240 -2.47 9.40 17.89
C PHE A 240 -2.94 9.11 19.32
N GLU A 241 -3.06 7.84 19.69
CA GLU A 241 -3.31 7.46 21.09
C GLU A 241 -2.16 7.87 22.03
N LEU A 242 -0.92 7.98 21.55
CA LEU A 242 0.18 8.56 22.32
C LEU A 242 -0.08 10.05 22.60
N PHE A 243 -0.47 10.81 21.58
CA PHE A 243 -0.77 12.24 21.75
C PHE A 243 -1.98 12.48 22.66
N ARG A 244 -2.95 11.56 22.66
CA ARG A 244 -4.11 11.64 23.55
C ARG A 244 -3.78 11.39 25.02
N ILE A 245 -2.79 10.53 25.32
CA ILE A 245 -2.41 10.25 26.72
C ILE A 245 -1.39 11.26 27.27
N LEU A 246 -0.56 11.84 26.40
CA LEU A 246 0.56 12.69 26.81
C LEU A 246 0.16 13.85 27.73
N PRO A 247 -0.90 14.65 27.46
CA PRO A 247 -1.26 15.77 28.33
C PRO A 247 -1.50 15.35 29.79
N GLU A 248 -2.29 14.29 30.02
CA GLU A 248 -2.55 13.76 31.36
C GLU A 248 -1.27 13.14 31.96
N TYR A 249 -0.46 12.46 31.16
CA TYR A 249 0.76 11.79 31.63
C TYR A 249 1.89 12.76 32.02
N LEU A 250 1.99 13.91 31.33
CA LEU A 250 2.99 14.95 31.62
C LEU A 250 2.72 15.69 32.93
N GLU A 251 1.47 15.72 33.39
CA GLU A 251 1.04 16.37 34.63
C GLU A 251 1.01 15.44 35.85
N ALA A 252 1.43 14.18 35.71
CA ALA A 252 1.42 13.23 36.83
C ALA A 252 2.40 13.68 37.95
N ASP A 253 1.87 13.89 39.16
CA ASP A 253 2.63 14.43 40.30
C ASP A 253 3.57 13.38 40.93
N ASN A 254 3.24 12.09 40.77
CA ASN A 254 3.95 11.00 41.41
C ASN A 254 3.73 9.66 40.70
N VAL A 255 4.50 8.65 41.12
CA VAL A 255 4.46 7.29 40.54
C VAL A 255 3.11 6.59 40.63
N VAL A 256 2.31 6.89 41.66
CA VAL A 256 0.98 6.26 41.85
C VAL A 256 0.02 6.82 40.81
N GLU A 257 -0.03 8.13 40.66
CA GLU A 257 -0.85 8.80 39.65
C GLU A 257 -0.44 8.39 38.23
N ARG A 258 0.86 8.41 37.93
CA ARG A 258 1.41 7.95 36.66
C ARG A 258 0.93 6.54 36.29
N ASP A 259 0.98 5.61 37.23
CA ASP A 259 0.57 4.22 36.98
C ASP A 259 -0.95 4.09 36.83
N GLN A 260 -1.74 4.88 37.56
CA GLN A 260 -3.19 4.95 37.37
C GLN A 260 -3.58 5.48 35.99
N ILE A 261 -2.85 6.47 35.46
CA ILE A 261 -3.03 6.98 34.09
C ILE A 261 -2.79 5.87 33.06
N LEU A 262 -1.72 5.08 33.22
CA LEU A 262 -1.43 3.94 32.33
C LEU A 262 -2.48 2.82 32.42
N ILE A 263 -2.95 2.51 33.63
CA ILE A 263 -4.03 1.53 33.88
C ILE A 263 -5.30 1.98 33.15
N LYS A 264 -5.73 3.23 33.34
CA LYS A 264 -6.90 3.82 32.68
C LYS A 264 -6.75 3.82 31.16
N TRP A 265 -5.56 4.12 30.65
CA TRP A 265 -5.28 4.09 29.21
C TRP A 265 -5.42 2.68 28.63
N ILE A 266 -4.90 1.65 29.31
CA ILE A 266 -5.05 0.26 28.90
C ILE A 266 -6.52 -0.17 28.93
N ASP A 267 -7.26 0.20 29.99
CA ASP A 267 -8.66 -0.21 30.17
C ASP A 267 -9.61 0.41 29.14
N LYS A 268 -9.27 1.57 28.57
CA LYS A 268 -10.00 2.23 27.46
C LYS A 268 -10.28 1.29 26.28
N TYR A 269 -9.40 0.32 26.02
CA TYR A 269 -9.51 -0.58 24.86
C TYR A 269 -10.30 -1.87 25.14
N GLY A 270 -10.87 -1.98 26.34
CA GLY A 270 -11.77 -3.03 26.75
C GLY A 270 -11.07 -4.33 27.15
N LYS A 271 -11.89 -5.33 27.51
CA LYS A 271 -11.38 -6.60 28.04
C LYS A 271 -10.61 -7.39 26.98
N ILE A 272 -9.44 -7.90 27.37
CA ILE A 272 -8.67 -8.87 26.59
C ILE A 272 -9.30 -10.25 26.73
N ALA A 273 -9.73 -10.81 25.60
CA ALA A 273 -10.22 -12.17 25.52
C ALA A 273 -9.07 -13.16 25.75
N GLU A 274 -9.37 -14.26 26.45
CA GLU A 274 -8.39 -15.31 26.68
C GLU A 274 -8.01 -16.01 25.37
N CYS A 275 -6.72 -16.16 25.13
CA CYS A 275 -6.20 -16.75 23.92
C CYS A 275 -5.90 -18.24 24.11
N LYS A 276 -6.91 -19.08 23.80
CA LYS A 276 -6.83 -20.55 23.96
C LYS A 276 -5.81 -21.24 23.05
N LYS A 277 -5.35 -20.56 21.99
CA LYS A 277 -4.45 -21.13 20.96
C LYS A 277 -3.15 -20.34 20.82
N CYS A 278 -2.91 -19.37 21.70
CA CYS A 278 -1.68 -18.58 21.63
C CYS A 278 -0.49 -19.49 21.91
N LYS A 279 0.48 -19.47 21.01
CA LYS A 279 1.72 -20.19 21.17
C LYS A 279 2.69 -19.38 22.01
N GLU A 280 3.45 -20.04 22.86
CA GLU A 280 4.62 -19.41 23.46
C GLU A 280 5.66 -19.09 22.39
N THR A 281 6.50 -18.11 22.68
CA THR A 281 7.69 -17.86 21.86
C THR A 281 8.60 -19.07 21.96
N SER A 282 9.09 -19.58 20.82
CA SER A 282 9.93 -20.78 20.78
C SER A 282 11.07 -20.71 21.81
N SER A 283 11.36 -21.84 22.46
CA SER A 283 12.56 -22.01 23.29
C SER A 283 13.83 -21.70 22.50
N ASP A 284 13.83 -22.04 21.21
CA ASP A 284 14.97 -21.95 20.30
C ASP A 284 15.11 -20.55 19.69
N ALA A 285 14.23 -19.61 20.06
CA ALA A 285 14.36 -18.23 19.64
C ALA A 285 15.64 -17.64 20.24
N PHE A 286 16.62 -17.38 19.37
CA PHE A 286 17.93 -16.85 19.75
C PHE A 286 17.83 -15.48 20.44
N LEU A 287 16.90 -14.63 19.99
CA LEU A 287 16.55 -13.38 20.65
C LEU A 287 15.07 -13.35 21.02
N LYS A 288 14.81 -12.81 22.22
CA LYS A 288 13.47 -12.47 22.70
C LYS A 288 13.47 -10.99 23.09
N PRO A 289 12.39 -10.24 22.85
CA PRO A 289 12.26 -8.90 23.41
C PRO A 289 12.42 -8.96 24.92
N ASP A 290 13.21 -8.06 25.50
CA ASP A 290 13.34 -7.99 26.94
C ASP A 290 12.07 -7.37 27.53
N LEU A 291 11.34 -8.20 28.29
CA LEU A 291 10.13 -7.81 29.02
C LEU A 291 10.34 -7.89 30.54
N SER A 292 11.57 -8.12 30.99
CA SER A 292 11.92 -8.19 32.41
C SER A 292 11.58 -6.89 33.13
N TRP A 293 11.69 -5.75 32.43
CA TRP A 293 11.32 -4.42 32.91
C TRP A 293 9.90 -4.36 33.47
N ILE A 294 8.94 -5.16 32.96
CA ILE A 294 7.56 -5.17 33.49
C ILE A 294 7.56 -5.62 34.96
N ASN A 295 8.40 -6.60 35.30
CA ASN A 295 8.41 -7.19 36.63
C ASN A 295 9.45 -6.55 37.55
N SER A 296 10.60 -6.11 37.01
CA SER A 296 11.71 -5.52 37.78
C SER A 296 11.52 -4.04 38.11
N SER A 297 10.69 -3.31 37.38
CA SER A 297 10.41 -1.89 37.63
C SER A 297 9.48 -1.68 38.85
N ASN A 298 9.54 -0.47 39.41
CA ASN A 298 8.62 0.00 40.45
C ASN A 298 7.28 0.43 39.84
N LEU A 299 6.55 -0.54 39.27
CA LEU A 299 5.19 -0.38 38.77
C LEU A 299 4.18 -0.94 39.74
N ASP A 300 3.00 -0.32 39.75
CA ASP A 300 1.82 -0.82 40.43
C ASP A 300 1.52 -2.28 40.06
N SER A 301 1.07 -3.05 41.06
CA SER A 301 0.82 -4.48 40.91
C SER A 301 -0.30 -4.80 39.91
N GLU A 302 -1.30 -3.93 39.77
CA GLU A 302 -2.37 -4.05 38.79
C GLU A 302 -1.83 -3.79 37.38
N LEU A 303 -1.03 -2.74 37.19
CA LEU A 303 -0.40 -2.44 35.91
C LEU A 303 0.46 -3.61 35.42
N LYS A 304 1.29 -4.19 36.29
CA LYS A 304 2.06 -5.41 35.99
C LYS A 304 1.16 -6.57 35.56
N LYS A 305 0.06 -6.81 36.26
CA LYS A 305 -0.91 -7.87 35.91
C LYS A 305 -1.55 -7.62 34.54
N LYS A 306 -1.93 -6.38 34.21
CA LYS A 306 -2.52 -6.04 32.91
C LYS A 306 -1.53 -6.24 31.76
N LEU A 307 -0.30 -5.73 31.88
CA LEU A 307 0.74 -5.90 30.87
C LEU A 307 1.04 -7.39 30.62
N ASN A 308 1.25 -8.17 31.70
CA ASN A 308 1.44 -9.61 31.57
C ASN A 308 0.23 -10.30 30.93
N LYS A 309 -1.01 -9.95 31.32
CA LYS A 309 -2.22 -10.50 30.70
C LYS A 309 -2.28 -10.21 29.20
N ILE A 310 -1.91 -9.01 28.76
CA ILE A 310 -1.84 -8.65 27.34
C ILE A 310 -0.82 -9.52 26.62
N TYR A 311 0.38 -9.72 27.18
CA TYR A 311 1.42 -10.53 26.53
C TYR A 311 1.00 -11.99 26.32
N HIS A 312 0.40 -12.60 27.34
CA HIS A 312 -0.08 -14.00 27.27
C HIS A 312 -1.25 -14.17 26.29
N ASN A 313 -2.05 -13.11 26.10
CA ASN A 313 -3.23 -13.12 25.22
C ASN A 313 -3.03 -12.24 23.98
N ARG A 314 -1.77 -12.05 23.57
CA ARG A 314 -1.38 -11.15 22.47
C ARG A 314 -1.92 -11.62 21.13
N HIS A 315 -2.04 -10.70 20.18
CA HIS A 315 -2.40 -11.04 18.80
C HIS A 315 -1.25 -11.80 18.10
N GLN A 316 -1.57 -12.93 17.48
CA GLN A 316 -0.60 -13.76 16.73
C GLN A 316 -1.01 -13.99 15.27
N GLY A 317 -2.05 -13.30 14.79
CA GLY A 317 -2.48 -13.32 13.39
C GLY A 317 -1.82 -12.22 12.56
N LYS A 318 -2.40 -11.93 11.38
CA LYS A 318 -1.98 -10.80 10.54
C LYS A 318 -2.04 -9.49 11.35
N HIS A 319 -0.91 -8.81 11.47
CA HIS A 319 -0.76 -7.63 12.31
C HIS A 319 -0.83 -6.35 11.47
N PHE A 320 -1.47 -5.32 12.01
CA PHE A 320 -1.67 -4.06 11.31
C PHE A 320 -0.36 -3.29 11.12
N TYR A 321 0.53 -3.28 12.12
CA TYR A 321 1.82 -2.57 12.03
C TYR A 321 3.01 -3.41 11.54
N ILE A 322 2.90 -4.74 11.50
CA ILE A 322 4.06 -5.63 11.27
C ILE A 322 3.66 -6.79 10.36
N GLY A 323 4.48 -7.04 9.35
CA GLY A 323 4.46 -8.25 8.54
C GLY A 323 5.86 -8.84 8.44
N MET A 324 5.99 -9.93 7.70
CA MET A 324 7.28 -10.48 7.30
C MET A 324 7.41 -10.38 5.78
N MET A 325 8.58 -9.99 5.30
CA MET A 325 8.90 -10.01 3.88
C MET A 325 8.81 -11.47 3.37
N PRO A 326 7.99 -11.74 2.33
CA PRO A 326 7.87 -13.08 1.77
C PRO A 326 9.24 -13.64 1.39
N HIS A 327 9.47 -14.93 1.69
CA HIS A 327 10.70 -15.68 1.40
C HIS A 327 12.01 -15.19 2.07
N ILE A 328 12.07 -13.96 2.56
CA ILE A 328 13.24 -13.39 3.25
C ILE A 328 13.09 -13.52 4.77
N GLY A 329 11.88 -13.31 5.30
CA GLY A 329 11.60 -13.38 6.73
C GLY A 329 11.97 -12.11 7.52
N ASN A 330 12.47 -11.06 6.87
CA ASN A 330 12.73 -9.77 7.51
C ASN A 330 11.42 -9.09 7.97
N PRO A 331 11.43 -8.36 9.09
CA PRO A 331 10.28 -7.58 9.52
C PRO A 331 9.95 -6.51 8.47
N LYS A 332 8.66 -6.39 8.14
CA LYS A 332 8.10 -5.34 7.28
C LYS A 332 7.20 -4.47 8.15
N PHE A 333 7.54 -3.20 8.31
CA PHE A 333 6.69 -2.24 9.02
C PHE A 333 5.57 -1.79 8.08
N LEU A 334 4.33 -2.03 8.50
CA LEU A 334 3.11 -1.78 7.74
C LEU A 334 2.36 -0.60 8.36
N ASN A 335 1.69 0.20 7.54
CA ASN A 335 0.82 1.30 8.03
C ASN A 335 1.52 2.29 9.00
N GLU A 336 2.85 2.43 8.91
CA GLU A 336 3.59 3.49 9.59
C GLU A 336 3.53 4.75 8.71
N ASN A 337 2.73 5.74 9.10
CA ASN A 337 2.68 7.01 8.40
C ASN A 337 4.04 7.70 8.45
N SER A 338 4.49 8.25 7.31
CA SER A 338 5.75 8.98 7.20
C SER A 338 5.68 10.38 7.80
N TYR A 339 4.47 10.95 7.92
CA TYR A 339 4.22 12.33 8.35
C TYR A 339 5.09 13.36 7.62
N SER A 340 5.35 13.16 6.33
CA SER A 340 6.29 13.97 5.52
C SER A 340 5.97 15.45 5.44
N ASN A 341 4.72 15.84 5.72
CA ASN A 341 4.25 17.23 5.70
C ASN A 341 4.08 17.83 7.11
N MET A 342 4.49 17.13 8.15
CA MET A 342 4.38 17.63 9.53
C MET A 342 5.24 18.88 9.72
N PRO A 343 4.72 19.97 10.31
CA PRO A 343 5.52 21.13 10.65
C PRO A 343 6.69 20.75 11.56
N PHE A 344 7.86 21.34 11.33
CA PHE A 344 9.05 21.15 12.16
C PHE A 344 9.45 22.48 12.83
N PRO A 345 9.69 22.50 14.17
CA PRO A 345 9.59 21.38 15.11
C PRO A 345 8.16 21.17 15.66
N ASP A 346 7.79 19.90 15.88
CA ASP A 346 6.64 19.48 16.68
C ASP A 346 7.12 18.50 17.76
N ASP A 347 6.81 18.78 19.03
CA ASP A 347 7.39 18.02 20.13
C ASP A 347 6.80 16.60 20.28
N GLY A 348 5.50 16.42 20.04
CA GLY A 348 4.86 15.11 20.08
C GLY A 348 5.45 14.17 19.01
N TYR A 349 5.60 14.66 17.78
CA TYR A 349 6.17 13.90 16.67
C TYR A 349 7.67 13.61 16.83
N ARG A 350 8.42 14.51 17.49
CA ARG A 350 9.81 14.23 17.89
C ARG A 350 9.87 13.08 18.90
N LEU A 351 9.03 13.07 19.93
CA LEU A 351 8.95 11.97 20.89
C LEU A 351 8.50 10.67 20.22
N LEU A 352 7.48 10.72 19.36
CA LEU A 352 7.00 9.57 18.60
C LEU A 352 8.12 8.94 17.75
N SER A 353 8.96 9.78 17.14
CA SER A 353 10.10 9.32 16.34
C SER A 353 11.09 8.52 17.18
N VAL A 354 11.42 9.01 18.38
CA VAL A 354 12.28 8.29 19.34
C VAL A 354 11.63 6.98 19.77
N TYR A 355 10.34 6.99 20.13
CA TYR A 355 9.62 5.78 20.55
C TYR A 355 9.53 4.74 19.43
N ARG A 356 9.23 5.16 18.20
CA ARG A 356 9.24 4.26 17.03
C ARG A 356 10.63 3.66 16.84
N TYR A 357 11.67 4.49 16.75
CA TYR A 357 13.03 4.04 16.50
C TYR A 357 13.52 3.05 17.58
N TRP A 358 13.37 3.42 18.85
CA TRP A 358 13.77 2.57 19.97
C TRP A 358 13.04 1.22 19.96
N ASN A 359 11.72 1.23 19.74
CA ASN A 359 10.92 0.01 19.76
C ASN A 359 11.15 -0.88 18.53
N MET A 360 11.36 -0.30 17.34
CA MET A 360 11.70 -1.05 16.14
C MET A 360 12.97 -1.88 16.36
N ILE A 361 14.00 -1.27 16.95
CA ILE A 361 15.24 -1.99 17.27
C ILE A 361 15.03 -2.99 18.41
N ASN A 362 14.36 -2.58 19.49
CA ASN A 362 14.16 -3.44 20.66
C ASN A 362 13.46 -4.77 20.31
N TYR A 363 12.45 -4.70 19.44
CA TYR A 363 11.60 -5.86 19.10
C TYR A 363 12.04 -6.61 17.83
N PHE A 364 12.65 -5.94 16.85
CA PHE A 364 12.81 -6.52 15.51
C PHE A 364 14.23 -6.48 14.94
N PHE A 365 15.22 -5.91 15.62
CA PHE A 365 16.60 -5.93 15.13
C PHE A 365 17.32 -7.23 15.50
N PRO A 366 17.66 -8.10 14.53
CA PRO A 366 18.19 -9.44 14.81
C PRO A 366 19.63 -9.45 15.34
N TYR A 367 20.33 -8.32 15.24
CA TYR A 367 21.74 -8.19 15.66
C TYR A 367 21.92 -7.38 16.94
N LYS A 368 20.84 -7.16 17.72
CA LYS A 368 20.91 -6.39 18.99
C LYS A 368 21.96 -6.95 19.96
N HIS A 369 22.14 -8.27 20.00
CA HIS A 369 23.15 -8.95 20.84
C HIS A 369 24.61 -8.76 20.38
N LEU A 370 24.84 -8.23 19.17
CA LEU A 370 26.18 -7.95 18.63
C LEU A 370 26.59 -6.49 18.83
N MET A 371 25.74 -5.67 19.44
CA MET A 371 26.02 -4.25 19.64
C MET A 371 27.05 -4.05 20.76
N ASP A 372 27.99 -3.12 20.55
CA ASP A 372 29.06 -2.81 21.51
C ASP A 372 28.55 -2.21 22.82
N LYS A 373 27.32 -1.68 22.82
CA LYS A 373 26.65 -1.07 23.97
C LYS A 373 25.25 -1.65 24.12
N ASP A 374 24.76 -1.61 25.36
CA ASP A 374 23.35 -1.85 25.63
C ASP A 374 22.49 -0.87 24.81
N TRP A 375 21.35 -1.36 24.31
CA TRP A 375 20.46 -0.55 23.48
C TRP A 375 19.67 0.49 24.29
N ASN A 376 19.47 0.25 25.59
CA ASN A 376 18.69 1.11 26.46
C ASN A 376 19.39 2.43 26.79
#